data_AF-A0AAW8QX25-F1
#
_entry.id   AF-A0AAW8QX25-F1
#
_cell.length_a   1.000
_cell.length_b   1.000
_cell.length_c   1.000
_cell.angle_alpha   90.00
_cell.angle_beta   90.00
_cell.angle_gamma   90.00
#
_symmetry.space_group_name_H-M   'P 1'
#
loop_
_entity.id
_entity.type
_entity.pdbx_description
1 polymer ?
#
loop_
_entity_poly.entity_id
_entity_poly.type
_entity_poly.pdbx_seq_one_letter_code
_entity_poly.pdbx_strand_id
1 'polypeptide(L)'
;MLKKYDDIDDVWSTWPEHLSKVKEYIKQNDKLQDKKGWCFEEAQVLENTRDKQMLLIIFTGFDTEEGIALRLYVVAESQGDDIKIVSCKRSNLLY
;
A
#
# COMPACT_ATOMS: atom_id res chain seq x y z
N MET A 1 -4.65 -7.88 -18.72
CA MET A 1 -3.46 -8.21 -17.90
C MET A 1 -3.45 -7.28 -16.70
N LEU A 2 -3.28 -7.80 -15.50
CA LEU A 2 -3.12 -6.99 -14.29
C LEU A 2 -1.67 -6.45 -14.30
N LYS A 3 -1.50 -5.13 -14.24
CA LYS A 3 -0.16 -4.51 -14.19
C LYS A 3 0.36 -4.62 -12.76
N LYS A 4 1.53 -5.26 -12.61
CA LYS A 4 2.25 -5.41 -11.34
C LYS A 4 3.49 -4.53 -11.32
N TYR A 5 3.91 -4.17 -10.12
CA TYR A 5 5.06 -3.35 -9.82
C TYR A 5 5.82 -3.98 -8.66
N ASP A 6 7.04 -4.40 -8.90
CA ASP A 6 7.92 -4.96 -7.86
C ASP A 6 8.87 -3.89 -7.31
N ASP A 7 8.90 -2.70 -7.92
CA ASP A 7 9.69 -1.55 -7.52
C ASP A 7 8.79 -0.36 -7.18
N ILE A 8 9.07 0.27 -6.04
CA ILE A 8 8.37 1.47 -5.58
C ILE A 8 8.58 2.66 -6.52
N ASP A 9 9.72 2.74 -7.20
CA ASP A 9 10.04 3.85 -8.12
C ASP A 9 9.18 3.79 -9.38
N ASP A 10 8.85 2.59 -9.87
CA ASP A 10 7.93 2.41 -11.00
C ASP A 10 6.49 2.80 -10.62
N VAL A 11 6.10 2.49 -9.37
CA VAL A 11 4.82 2.96 -8.81
C VAL A 11 4.84 4.47 -8.68
N TRP A 12 5.92 5.07 -8.17
CA TRP A 12 6.04 6.52 -8.02
C TRP A 12 6.01 7.24 -9.37
N SER A 13 6.61 6.66 -10.40
CA SER A 13 6.59 7.19 -11.76
C SER A 13 5.20 7.16 -12.39
N THR A 14 4.42 6.10 -12.14
CA THR A 14 3.10 5.94 -12.77
C THR A 14 1.95 6.51 -11.92
N TRP A 15 2.05 6.46 -10.60
CA TRP A 15 0.99 6.75 -9.63
C TRP A 15 1.50 7.57 -8.42
N PRO A 16 2.15 8.73 -8.63
CA PRO A 16 2.78 9.50 -7.55
C PRO A 16 1.78 9.95 -6.47
N GLU A 17 0.57 10.32 -6.88
CA GLU A 17 -0.48 10.79 -5.97
C GLU A 17 -1.02 9.66 -5.09
N HIS A 18 -1.21 8.46 -5.66
CA HIS A 18 -1.66 7.29 -4.90
C HIS A 18 -0.65 6.92 -3.83
N LEU A 19 0.62 6.83 -4.22
CA LEU A 19 1.68 6.44 -3.31
C LEU A 19 1.92 7.50 -2.23
N SER A 20 1.79 8.79 -2.55
CA SER A 20 1.85 9.88 -1.58
C SER A 20 0.73 9.78 -0.54
N LYS A 21 -0.53 9.60 -0.99
CA LYS A 21 -1.69 9.45 -0.11
C LYS A 21 -1.58 8.22 0.79
N VAL A 22 -1.11 7.10 0.24
CA VAL A 22 -0.89 5.85 0.99
C VAL A 22 0.19 6.05 2.07
N LYS A 23 1.35 6.64 1.72
CA LYS A 23 2.42 6.92 2.70
C LYS A 23 1.94 7.83 3.83
N GLU A 24 1.18 8.88 3.51
CA GLU A 24 0.60 9.77 4.51
C GLU A 24 -0.39 9.02 5.41
N TYR A 25 -1.29 8.24 4.82
CA TYR A 25 -2.28 7.45 5.56
C TYR A 25 -1.63 6.49 6.54
N ILE A 26 -0.62 5.71 6.10
CA ILE A 26 0.14 4.79 6.93
C ILE A 26 0.81 5.54 8.08
N LYS A 27 1.45 6.67 7.79
CA LYS A 27 2.11 7.51 8.81
C LYS A 27 1.12 8.04 9.85
N GLN A 28 -0.15 8.23 9.52
CA GLN A 28 -1.16 8.75 10.45
C GLN A 28 -1.90 7.64 11.22
N ASN A 29 -2.20 6.52 10.57
CA ASN A 29 -3.17 5.54 11.07
C ASN A 29 -2.56 4.17 11.41
N ASP A 30 -1.45 3.81 10.77
CA ASP A 30 -0.95 2.44 10.78
C ASP A 30 0.57 2.43 10.96
N LYS A 31 1.02 2.92 12.12
CA LYS A 31 2.44 2.91 12.49
C LYS A 31 2.84 1.55 13.04
N LEU A 32 4.04 1.11 12.68
CA LEU A 32 4.75 0.06 13.40
C LEU A 32 5.53 0.70 14.55
N GLN A 33 5.71 -0.04 15.64
CA GLN A 33 6.61 0.36 16.73
C GLN A 33 8.10 0.21 16.33
N ASP A 34 8.38 -0.45 15.20
CA ASP A 34 9.73 -0.61 14.69
C ASP A 34 10.32 0.68 14.11
N LYS A 35 11.64 0.84 14.27
CA LYS A 35 12.39 2.03 13.78
C LYS A 35 12.46 2.12 12.25
N LYS A 36 12.36 1.00 11.52
CA LYS A 36 12.43 0.98 10.05
C LYS A 36 11.06 1.18 9.41
N GLY A 37 9.97 0.94 10.14
CA GLY A 37 8.61 1.12 9.64
C GLY A 37 8.24 0.12 8.54
N TRP A 38 7.23 0.46 7.76
CA TRP A 38 6.76 -0.37 6.64
C TRP A 38 7.72 -0.29 5.44
N CYS A 39 8.11 -1.43 4.90
CA CYS A 39 8.88 -1.60 3.68
C CYS A 39 7.97 -1.98 2.53
N PHE A 40 8.14 -1.36 1.36
CA PHE A 40 7.38 -1.72 0.16
C PHE A 40 7.74 -3.16 -0.27
N GLU A 41 6.74 -3.93 -0.68
CA GLU A 41 6.91 -5.29 -1.20
C GLU A 41 6.52 -5.35 -2.68
N GLU A 42 5.27 -5.03 -3.01
CA GLU A 42 4.77 -4.99 -4.38
C GLU A 42 3.55 -4.07 -4.50
N ALA A 43 3.18 -3.72 -5.73
CA ALA A 43 1.89 -3.10 -6.03
C ALA A 43 1.25 -3.72 -7.27
N GLN A 44 -0.07 -3.68 -7.32
CA GLN A 44 -0.84 -4.24 -8.41
C GLN A 44 -2.06 -3.36 -8.71
N VAL A 45 -2.30 -3.11 -10.00
CA VAL A 45 -3.56 -2.52 -10.46
C VAL A 45 -4.65 -3.60 -10.35
N LEU A 46 -5.66 -3.39 -9.50
CA LEU A 46 -6.69 -4.39 -9.22
C LEU A 46 -7.77 -4.42 -10.31
N GLU A 47 -8.35 -3.26 -10.63
CA GLU A 47 -9.33 -3.13 -11.70
C GLU A 47 -9.25 -1.73 -12.31
N ASN A 48 -9.57 -1.66 -13.60
CA ASN A 48 -9.73 -0.44 -14.37
C ASN A 48 -11.15 -0.47 -14.95
N THR A 49 -12.15 -0.27 -14.10
CA THR A 49 -13.52 -0.01 -14.60
C THR A 49 -13.58 1.41 -15.15
N ARG A 50 -14.50 1.69 -16.10
CA ARG A 50 -14.50 2.91 -16.93
C ARG A 50 -14.28 4.24 -16.20
N ASP A 51 -14.62 4.32 -14.92
CA ASP A 51 -14.52 5.55 -14.12
C ASP A 51 -13.67 5.40 -12.84
N LYS A 52 -13.05 4.23 -12.61
CA LYS A 52 -12.33 3.95 -11.36
C LYS A 52 -11.08 3.12 -11.59
N GLN A 53 -9.97 3.64 -11.10
CA GLN A 53 -8.67 2.97 -11.05
C GLN A 53 -8.37 2.62 -9.60
N MET A 54 -8.01 1.37 -9.37
CA MET A 54 -7.63 0.88 -8.05
C MET A 54 -6.21 0.32 -8.06
N LEU A 55 -5.42 0.79 -7.10
CA LEU A 55 -4.06 0.32 -6.86
C LEU A 55 -3.99 -0.36 -5.49
N LEU A 56 -3.68 -1.66 -5.48
CA LEU A 56 -3.24 -2.36 -4.29
C LEU A 56 -1.75 -2.10 -4.11
N ILE A 57 -1.36 -1.70 -2.90
CA ILE A 57 0.03 -1.55 -2.49
C ILE A 57 0.23 -2.42 -1.27
N ILE A 58 1.26 -3.26 -1.32
CA ILE A 58 1.60 -4.20 -0.28
C ILE A 58 2.91 -3.76 0.36
N PHE A 59 2.89 -3.69 1.68
CA PHE A 59 4.07 -3.45 2.48
C PHE A 59 4.31 -4.63 3.41
N THR A 60 5.55 -4.83 3.81
CA THR A 60 5.93 -5.73 4.90
C THR A 60 6.60 -4.93 6.00
N GLY A 61 6.51 -5.44 7.21
CA GLY A 61 7.17 -4.84 8.35
C GLY A 61 7.28 -5.82 9.49
N PHE A 62 8.13 -5.52 10.44
CA PHE A 62 8.27 -6.30 11.66
C PHE A 62 7.71 -5.47 12.81
N ASP A 63 6.75 -6.02 13.55
CA ASP A 63 6.29 -5.41 14.78
C ASP A 63 7.15 -5.90 15.94
N THR A 64 7.96 -5.01 16.51
CA THR A 64 8.87 -5.35 17.61
C THR A 64 8.15 -5.59 18.93
N GLU A 65 6.94 -5.05 19.11
CA GLU A 65 6.15 -5.25 20.33
C GLU A 65 5.56 -6.65 20.36
N GLU A 66 4.98 -7.09 19.23
CA GLU A 66 4.39 -8.43 19.10
C GLU A 66 5.42 -9.50 18.69
N GLY A 67 6.60 -9.09 18.21
CA GLY A 67 7.65 -9.99 17.76
C GLY A 67 7.30 -10.76 16.48
N ILE A 68 6.44 -10.20 15.63
CA ILE A 68 5.92 -10.85 14.43
C ILE A 68 6.18 -10.05 13.16
N ALA A 69 6.37 -10.76 12.06
CA ALA A 69 6.35 -10.17 10.73
C ALA A 69 4.90 -9.97 10.26
N LEU A 70 4.61 -8.80 9.73
CA LEU A 70 3.31 -8.39 9.23
C LEU A 70 3.40 -8.01 7.75
N ARG A 71 2.29 -8.22 7.06
CA ARG A 71 2.01 -7.67 5.74
C ARG A 71 0.87 -6.68 5.84
N LEU A 72 1.00 -5.53 5.21
CA LEU A 72 -0.03 -4.49 5.12
C LEU A 72 -0.50 -4.40 3.67
N TYR A 73 -1.79 -4.58 3.46
CA TYR A 73 -2.45 -4.40 2.18
C TYR A 73 -3.20 -3.08 2.21
N VAL A 74 -2.88 -2.17 1.30
CA VAL A 74 -3.55 -0.87 1.17
C VAL A 74 -4.14 -0.75 -0.22
N VAL A 75 -5.44 -0.48 -0.32
CA VAL A 75 -6.11 -0.23 -1.61
C VAL A 75 -6.45 1.24 -1.70
N ALA A 76 -5.90 1.90 -2.72
CA ALA A 76 -6.20 3.27 -3.09
C ALA A 76 -7.06 3.29 -4.36
N GLU A 77 -8.13 4.09 -4.35
CA GLU A 77 -9.07 4.29 -5.46
C GLU A 77 -9.00 5.75 -5.93
N SER A 78 -8.89 5.98 -7.24
CA SER A 78 -9.12 7.30 -7.84
C SER A 78 -10.61 7.66 -7.80
N GLN A 79 -10.92 8.83 -7.26
CA GLN A 79 -12.26 9.43 -7.27
C GLN A 79 -12.22 10.82 -7.92
N GLY A 80 -12.29 10.85 -9.25
CA GLY A 80 -12.09 12.09 -10.00
C GLY A 80 -10.65 12.58 -9.82
N ASP A 81 -10.49 13.75 -9.20
CA ASP A 81 -9.18 14.38 -8.92
C ASP A 81 -8.62 14.05 -7.52
N ASP A 82 -9.30 13.23 -6.71
CA ASP A 82 -8.82 12.84 -5.37
C ASP A 82 -8.53 11.34 -5.28
N ILE A 83 -7.67 10.97 -4.33
CA ILE A 83 -7.34 9.58 -4.02
C ILE A 83 -7.93 9.21 -2.67
N LYS A 84 -8.72 8.14 -2.65
CA LYS A 84 -9.32 7.59 -1.44
C LYS A 84 -8.70 6.25 -1.07
N ILE A 85 -8.30 6.09 0.19
CA ILE A 85 -7.96 4.78 0.74
C ILE A 85 -9.27 4.05 1.07
N VAL A 86 -9.55 2.97 0.35
CA VAL A 86 -10.81 2.21 0.49
C VAL A 86 -10.65 0.95 1.35
N SER A 87 -9.43 0.47 1.52
CA SER A 87 -9.12 -0.67 2.38
C SER A 87 -7.69 -0.59 2.91
N CYS A 88 -7.51 -0.94 4.17
CA CYS A 88 -6.22 -1.10 4.81
C CYS A 88 -6.31 -2.32 5.75
N LYS A 89 -5.52 -3.36 5.51
CA LYS A 89 -5.59 -4.61 6.27
C LYS A 89 -4.20 -5.13 6.59
N ARG A 90 -3.98 -5.51 7.86
CA ARG A 90 -2.79 -6.24 8.30
C ARG A 90 -3.03 -7.74 8.24
N SER A 91 -1.99 -8.52 7.94
CA SER A 91 -1.96 -9.97 8.14
C SER A 91 -0.62 -10.41 8.68
N ASN A 92 -0.60 -11.49 9.46
CA ASN A 92 0.64 -12.11 9.87
C ASN A 92 1.34 -12.71 8.63
N LEU A 93 2.66 -12.55 8.56
CA LEU A 93 3.50 -13.08 7.49
C LEU A 93 3.95 -14.52 7.77
N LEU A 94 3.25 -15.23 8.68
CA LEU A 94 3.58 -16.59 9.07
C LEU A 94 3.17 -17.57 7.96
N TYR A 95 4.15 -18.36 7.52
CA TYR A 95 4.00 -19.54 6.66
C TYR A 95 3.30 -20.69 7.38
#